data_AF-A0A9D9TSF0-F1
#
_entry.id   AF-A0A9D9TSF0-F1
#
_cell.length_a   1.000
_cell.length_b   1.000
_cell.length_c   1.000
_cell.angle_alpha   90.00
_cell.angle_beta   90.00
_cell.angle_gamma   90.00
#
_symmetry.space_group_name_H-M   'P 1'
#
loop_
_entity.id
_entity.type
_entity.pdbx_description
1 polymer ?
#
loop_
_entity_poly.entity_id
_entity_poly.type
_entity_poly.pdbx_seq_one_letter_code
_entity_poly.pdbx_strand_id
1 'polypeptide(L)'
;FTKLIRYRGHTFSKENFETGVLVDSIFVELDLREASKRVPAKSPYSGTELEPTGEFIFKIGRYSGEKEWRDGAVKLEEILAKIVAKIEIYAQEQKKQKEETRLWRLQYEEKLKIEQEIKKRRNEEVEKFNRLVKLSEQYDKTLLIRQYIEAVKQKAINTNSLTPEKQEWINWANDKADWVDPLINKTDEILDAK
;
A
#
# COMPACT_ATOMS: atom_id res chain seq x y z
N PHE A 1 -39.58 22.25 -10.24
CA PHE A 1 -38.53 21.41 -9.65
C PHE A 1 -38.29 21.67 -8.16
N THR A 2 -37.81 22.85 -7.74
CA THR A 2 -37.44 23.16 -6.33
C THR A 2 -38.53 22.88 -5.30
N LYS A 3 -39.79 23.24 -5.62
CA LYS A 3 -40.96 22.93 -4.76
C LYS A 3 -41.15 21.42 -4.56
N LEU A 4 -40.91 20.61 -5.59
CA LEU A 4 -41.05 19.14 -5.53
C LEU A 4 -39.97 18.51 -4.65
N ILE A 5 -38.71 18.96 -4.78
CA ILE A 5 -37.60 18.52 -3.93
C ILE A 5 -37.92 18.77 -2.45
N ARG A 6 -38.36 19.99 -2.11
CA ARG A 6 -38.75 20.36 -0.74
C ARG A 6 -39.98 19.59 -0.26
N TYR A 7 -40.98 19.40 -1.12
CA TYR A 7 -42.17 18.60 -0.80
C TYR A 7 -41.83 17.15 -0.44
N ARG A 8 -40.80 16.58 -1.08
CA ARG A 8 -40.29 15.23 -0.77
C ARG A 8 -39.34 15.17 0.43
N GLY A 9 -39.14 16.29 1.13
CA GLY A 9 -38.33 16.35 2.36
C GLY A 9 -36.84 16.58 2.13
N HIS A 10 -36.41 16.85 0.90
CA HIS A 10 -34.99 17.03 0.57
C HIS A 10 -34.60 18.52 0.56
N THR A 11 -33.32 18.79 0.81
CA THR A 11 -32.79 20.16 0.87
C THR A 11 -31.78 20.41 -0.25
N PHE A 12 -31.64 21.67 -0.66
CA PHE A 12 -30.57 22.07 -1.55
C PHE A 12 -29.33 22.41 -0.72
N SER A 13 -28.17 22.01 -1.21
CA SER A 13 -26.88 22.28 -0.56
C SER A 13 -25.83 22.66 -1.59
N LYS A 14 -24.67 23.11 -1.12
CA LYS A 14 -23.47 23.31 -1.93
C LYS A 14 -22.29 22.57 -1.31
N GLU A 15 -21.56 21.82 -2.12
CA GLU A 15 -20.34 21.12 -1.73
C GLU A 15 -19.27 21.30 -2.81
N ASN A 16 -18.06 21.70 -2.41
CA ASN A 16 -16.92 21.90 -3.33
C ASN A 16 -17.27 22.77 -4.57
N PHE A 17 -17.92 23.91 -4.35
CA PHE A 17 -18.42 24.83 -5.38
C PHE A 17 -19.56 24.31 -6.26
N GLU A 18 -19.95 23.05 -6.11
CA GLU A 18 -21.06 22.46 -6.84
C GLU A 18 -22.38 22.64 -6.11
N THR A 19 -23.45 22.78 -6.88
CA THR A 19 -24.81 22.88 -6.34
C THR A 19 -25.52 21.54 -6.46
N GLY A 20 -26.23 21.14 -5.42
CA GLY A 20 -26.86 19.82 -5.39
C GLY A 20 -28.04 19.73 -4.45
N VAL A 21 -28.55 18.50 -4.33
CA VAL A 21 -29.60 18.12 -3.38
C VAL A 21 -29.01 17.19 -2.35
N LEU A 22 -29.29 17.43 -1.08
CA LEU A 22 -28.97 16.54 0.01
C LEU A 22 -30.15 15.60 0.23
N VAL A 23 -29.93 14.29 -0.01
CA VAL A 23 -30.90 13.21 0.19
C VAL A 23 -30.27 12.18 1.13
N ASP A 24 -30.84 11.95 2.30
CA ASP A 24 -30.32 10.99 3.29
C ASP A 24 -28.82 11.16 3.61
N SER A 25 -28.35 12.40 3.76
CA SER A 25 -26.93 12.76 3.97
C SER A 25 -26.01 12.46 2.78
N ILE A 26 -26.57 12.18 1.60
CA ILE A 26 -25.86 12.05 0.35
C ILE A 26 -26.10 13.30 -0.49
N PHE A 27 -25.02 13.98 -0.82
CA PHE A 27 -25.03 15.08 -1.77
C PHE A 27 -25.09 14.54 -3.20
N VAL A 28 -26.13 14.92 -3.93
CA VAL A 28 -26.29 14.63 -5.35
C VAL A 28 -26.12 15.92 -6.11
N GLU A 29 -25.03 16.03 -6.86
CA GLU A 29 -24.76 17.18 -7.73
C GLU A 29 -25.87 17.32 -8.77
N LEU A 30 -26.25 18.56 -9.03
CA LEU A 30 -27.14 18.96 -10.11
C LEU A 30 -26.43 19.95 -11.03
N ASP A 31 -26.62 19.78 -12.33
CA ASP A 31 -26.16 20.72 -13.35
C ASP A 31 -27.28 20.97 -14.36
N LEU A 32 -27.43 22.21 -14.79
CA LEU A 32 -28.39 22.62 -15.80
C LEU A 32 -27.67 23.56 -16.77
N ARG A 33 -27.54 23.11 -18.01
CA ARG A 33 -26.83 23.85 -19.06
C ARG A 33 -27.63 23.89 -20.35
N GLU A 34 -27.42 24.91 -21.15
CA GLU A 34 -27.92 24.91 -22.53
C GLU A 34 -27.08 23.95 -23.39
N ALA A 35 -27.76 23.16 -24.23
CA ALA A 35 -27.10 22.34 -25.22
C ALA A 35 -26.51 23.24 -26.32
N SER A 36 -25.32 22.86 -26.80
CA SER A 36 -24.68 23.55 -27.91
C SER A 36 -24.38 22.58 -29.04
N LYS A 37 -24.56 23.05 -30.27
CA LYS A 37 -24.16 22.35 -31.48
C LYS A 37 -22.80 22.87 -31.93
N ARG A 38 -21.91 21.97 -32.33
CA ARG A 38 -20.62 22.34 -32.91
C ARG A 38 -20.78 22.64 -34.40
N VAL A 39 -20.34 23.80 -34.84
CA VAL A 39 -20.37 24.25 -36.23
C VAL A 39 -18.96 24.66 -36.70
N PRO A 40 -18.64 24.59 -38.00
CA PRO A 40 -17.36 25.09 -38.51
C PRO A 40 -17.20 26.59 -38.22
N ALA A 41 -16.00 26.99 -37.81
CA ALA A 41 -15.69 28.41 -37.60
C ALA A 41 -15.77 29.19 -38.92
N LYS A 42 -16.13 30.48 -38.84
CA LYS A 42 -16.15 31.35 -40.02
C LYS A 42 -14.73 31.68 -40.47
N SER A 43 -14.49 31.65 -41.78
CA SER A 43 -13.22 32.09 -42.39
C SER A 43 -12.83 33.49 -41.89
N PRO A 44 -11.55 33.78 -41.59
CA PRO A 44 -10.34 33.00 -41.89
C PRO A 44 -9.92 32.02 -40.80
N TYR A 45 -10.71 31.86 -39.74
CA TYR A 45 -10.33 31.01 -38.60
C TYR A 45 -10.56 29.53 -38.92
N SER A 46 -9.56 28.70 -38.63
CA SER A 46 -9.71 27.25 -38.63
C SER A 46 -10.22 26.79 -37.26
N GLY A 47 -11.12 25.81 -37.25
CA GLY A 47 -11.67 25.23 -36.02
C GLY A 47 -13.18 25.12 -36.03
N THR A 48 -13.77 25.08 -34.83
CA THR A 48 -15.22 24.93 -34.63
C THR A 48 -15.73 25.87 -33.56
N GLU A 49 -16.90 26.44 -33.77
CA GLU A 49 -17.64 27.25 -32.82
C GLU A 49 -18.80 26.44 -32.20
N LEU A 50 -19.25 26.84 -31.02
CA LEU A 50 -20.42 26.27 -30.35
C LEU A 50 -21.59 27.24 -30.48
N GLU A 51 -22.65 26.79 -31.14
CA GLU A 51 -23.90 27.54 -31.24
C GLU A 51 -24.94 26.98 -30.25
N PRO A 52 -25.56 27.84 -29.42
CA PRO A 52 -26.64 27.41 -28.52
C PRO A 52 -27.83 26.87 -29.32
N THR A 53 -28.44 25.78 -28.85
CA THR A 53 -29.57 25.14 -29.55
C THR A 53 -30.94 25.55 -29.02
N GLY A 54 -31.02 26.33 -27.93
CA GLY A 54 -32.28 26.65 -27.26
C GLY A 54 -32.89 25.49 -26.45
N GLU A 55 -32.17 24.37 -26.32
CA GLU A 55 -32.60 23.21 -25.53
C GLU A 55 -31.73 23.07 -24.29
N PHE A 56 -32.30 22.72 -23.15
CA PHE A 56 -31.57 22.54 -21.90
C PHE A 56 -31.24 21.08 -21.61
N ILE A 57 -30.12 20.84 -20.94
CA ILE A 57 -29.69 19.54 -20.42
C ILE A 57 -29.65 19.66 -18.91
N PHE A 58 -30.45 18.83 -18.22
CA PHE A 58 -30.38 18.64 -16.78
C PHE A 58 -29.58 17.37 -16.49
N LYS A 59 -28.53 17.48 -15.68
CA LYS A 59 -27.64 16.39 -15.31
C LYS A 59 -27.61 16.22 -13.80
N ILE A 60 -27.51 14.97 -13.35
CA ILE A 60 -27.26 14.64 -11.94
C ILE A 60 -26.09 13.68 -11.79
N GLY A 61 -25.50 13.68 -10.60
CA GLY A 61 -24.42 12.76 -10.22
C GLY A 61 -23.08 13.13 -10.82
N ARG A 62 -22.07 12.28 -10.57
CA ARG A 62 -20.69 12.43 -11.07
C ARG A 62 -20.15 11.12 -11.62
N TYR A 63 -19.19 11.25 -12.55
CA TYR A 63 -18.42 10.15 -13.11
C TYR A 63 -19.31 9.07 -13.73
N SER A 64 -19.11 7.80 -13.38
CA SER A 64 -19.88 6.66 -13.88
C SER A 64 -21.35 6.66 -13.45
N GLY A 65 -21.72 7.52 -12.48
CA GLY A 65 -23.07 7.64 -11.96
C GLY A 65 -23.92 8.73 -12.63
N GLU A 66 -23.37 9.42 -13.63
CA GLU A 66 -24.04 10.54 -14.28
C GLU A 66 -25.30 10.12 -15.03
N LYS A 67 -26.34 10.95 -14.90
CA LYS A 67 -27.54 10.83 -15.72
C LYS A 67 -27.99 12.20 -16.21
N GLU A 68 -28.25 12.29 -17.51
CA GLU A 68 -28.74 13.50 -18.15
C GLU A 68 -30.11 13.30 -18.83
N TRP A 69 -30.85 14.40 -18.90
CA TRP A 69 -32.10 14.54 -19.64
C TRP A 69 -32.06 15.84 -20.45
N ARG A 70 -32.54 15.80 -21.70
CA ARG A 70 -32.52 16.93 -22.62
C ARG A 70 -33.94 17.40 -22.94
N ASP A 71 -34.14 18.71 -22.98
CA ASP A 71 -35.41 19.41 -23.21
C ASP A 71 -35.83 19.45 -24.70
N GLY A 72 -35.67 18.33 -25.40
CA GLY A 72 -36.01 18.17 -26.81
C GLY A 72 -37.47 17.74 -26.99
N ALA A 73 -37.69 16.47 -27.37
CA ALA A 73 -39.02 15.94 -27.66
C ALA A 73 -39.96 15.85 -26.44
N VAL A 74 -39.40 15.68 -25.23
CA VAL A 74 -40.16 15.67 -23.97
C VAL A 74 -39.61 16.78 -23.10
N LYS A 75 -40.50 17.62 -22.57
CA LYS A 75 -40.11 18.75 -21.74
C LYS A 75 -39.65 18.31 -20.36
N LEU A 76 -38.60 18.96 -19.84
CA LEU A 76 -38.06 18.64 -18.51
C LEU A 76 -39.12 18.80 -17.41
N GLU A 77 -40.03 19.75 -17.57
CA GLU A 77 -41.16 20.02 -16.67
C GLU A 77 -42.13 18.84 -16.56
N GLU A 78 -42.29 18.06 -17.63
CA GLU A 78 -43.21 16.91 -17.67
C GLU A 78 -42.62 15.68 -16.96
N ILE A 79 -41.29 15.62 -16.80
CA ILE A 79 -40.59 14.48 -16.22
C ILE A 79 -39.97 14.77 -14.85
N LEU A 80 -40.33 15.88 -14.20
CA LEU A 80 -39.78 16.26 -12.90
C LEU A 80 -39.90 15.15 -11.85
N ALA A 81 -41.03 14.44 -11.81
CA ALA A 81 -41.22 13.31 -10.90
C ALA A 81 -40.22 12.17 -11.16
N LYS A 82 -39.93 11.87 -12.43
CA LYS A 82 -38.94 10.85 -12.82
C LYS A 82 -37.52 11.28 -12.45
N ILE A 83 -37.19 12.56 -12.66
CA ILE A 83 -35.89 13.12 -12.28
C ILE A 83 -35.68 13.00 -10.77
N VAL A 84 -36.66 13.40 -9.96
CA VAL A 84 -36.54 13.31 -8.50
C VAL A 84 -36.45 11.87 -8.01
N ALA A 85 -37.25 10.95 -8.58
CA ALA A 85 -37.12 9.53 -8.27
C ALA A 85 -35.72 8.99 -8.59
N LYS A 86 -35.11 9.44 -9.70
CA LYS A 86 -33.74 9.04 -10.06
C LYS A 86 -32.70 9.61 -9.09
N ILE A 87 -32.88 10.85 -8.61
CA ILE A 87 -32.03 11.45 -7.55
C ILE A 87 -32.08 10.61 -6.27
N GLU A 88 -33.28 10.19 -5.84
CA GLU A 88 -33.47 9.35 -4.64
C GLU A 88 -32.81 7.98 -4.78
N ILE A 89 -33.03 7.30 -5.91
CA ILE A 89 -32.38 6.01 -6.21
C ILE A 89 -30.86 6.15 -6.20
N TYR A 90 -30.35 7.21 -6.84
CA TYR A 90 -28.92 7.49 -6.88
C TYR A 90 -28.35 7.69 -5.47
N ALA A 91 -29.02 8.47 -4.62
CA ALA A 91 -28.60 8.70 -3.24
C ALA A 91 -28.56 7.40 -2.43
N GLN A 92 -29.57 6.53 -2.57
CA GLN A 92 -29.59 5.23 -1.90
C GLN A 92 -28.45 4.32 -2.33
N GLU A 93 -28.15 4.26 -3.63
CA GLU A 93 -27.05 3.48 -4.18
C GLU A 93 -25.70 3.99 -3.65
N GLN A 94 -25.49 5.31 -3.65
CA GLN A 94 -24.28 5.93 -3.10
C GLN A 94 -24.12 5.66 -1.59
N LYS A 95 -25.21 5.70 -0.83
CA LYS A 95 -25.20 5.36 0.60
C LYS A 95 -24.76 3.93 0.83
N LYS A 96 -25.30 2.99 0.04
CA LYS A 96 -24.92 1.57 0.10
C LYS A 96 -23.44 1.36 -0.27
N GLN A 97 -22.98 1.97 -1.35
CA GLN A 97 -21.59 1.88 -1.79
C GLN A 97 -20.61 2.45 -0.75
N LYS A 98 -20.96 3.57 -0.09
CA LYS A 98 -20.16 4.14 1.01
C LYS A 98 -20.03 3.17 2.17
N GLU A 99 -21.12 2.52 2.57
CA GLU A 99 -21.10 1.55 3.66
C GLU A 99 -20.31 0.28 3.31
N GLU A 100 -20.50 -0.27 2.11
CA GLU A 100 -19.73 -1.40 1.61
C GLU A 100 -18.23 -1.09 1.56
N THR A 101 -17.87 0.11 1.08
CA THR A 101 -16.48 0.57 1.06
C THR A 101 -15.91 0.71 2.48
N ARG A 102 -16.71 1.21 3.43
CA ARG A 102 -16.31 1.34 4.85
C ARG A 102 -16.02 -0.03 5.45
N LEU A 103 -16.91 -1.00 5.26
CA LEU A 103 -16.75 -2.37 5.75
C LEU A 103 -15.55 -3.07 5.09
N TRP A 104 -15.38 -2.91 3.77
CA TRP A 104 -14.25 -3.46 3.05
C TRP A 104 -12.92 -2.91 3.56
N ARG A 105 -12.82 -1.59 3.81
CA ARG A 105 -11.62 -0.96 4.38
C ARG A 105 -11.26 -1.54 5.74
N LEU A 106 -12.24 -1.69 6.63
CA LEU A 106 -12.02 -2.28 7.95
C LEU A 106 -11.46 -3.71 7.86
N GLN A 107 -12.05 -4.55 7.01
CA GLN A 107 -11.57 -5.93 6.81
C GLN A 107 -10.18 -5.97 6.16
N TYR A 108 -9.91 -5.06 5.23
CA TYR A 108 -8.63 -4.97 4.55
C TYR A 108 -7.51 -4.55 5.52
N GLU A 109 -7.76 -3.54 6.36
CA GLU A 109 -6.81 -3.09 7.39
C GLU A 109 -6.49 -4.18 8.41
N GLU A 110 -7.50 -4.95 8.84
CA GLU A 110 -7.30 -6.09 9.75
C GLU A 110 -6.42 -7.17 9.10
N LYS A 111 -6.72 -7.55 7.85
CA LYS A 111 -5.91 -8.52 7.10
C LYS A 111 -4.46 -8.06 6.94
N LEU A 112 -4.25 -6.79 6.60
CA LEU A 112 -2.91 -6.22 6.47
C LEU A 112 -2.11 -6.30 7.78
N LYS A 113 -2.74 -6.01 8.93
CA LYS A 113 -2.08 -6.12 10.24
C LYS A 113 -1.66 -7.55 10.55
N ILE A 114 -2.53 -8.52 10.28
CA ILE A 114 -2.23 -9.94 10.48
C ILE A 114 -1.08 -10.38 9.57
N GLU A 115 -1.10 -10.00 8.30
CA GLU A 115 -0.04 -10.34 7.34
C GLU A 115 1.31 -9.72 7.73
N GLN A 116 1.32 -8.47 8.17
CA GLN A 116 2.52 -7.78 8.64
C GLN A 116 3.11 -8.47 9.89
N GLU A 117 2.28 -8.87 10.84
CA GLU A 117 2.71 -9.57 12.06
C GLU A 117 3.30 -10.95 11.72
N ILE A 118 2.66 -11.72 10.83
CA ILE A 118 3.18 -13.01 10.35
C ILE A 118 4.52 -12.82 9.65
N LYS A 119 4.62 -11.82 8.76
CA LYS A 119 5.86 -11.51 8.04
C LYS A 119 6.98 -11.11 9.00
N LYS A 120 6.68 -10.29 10.01
CA LYS A 120 7.63 -9.87 11.03
C LYS A 120 8.15 -11.08 11.81
N ARG A 121 7.26 -11.93 12.34
CA ARG A 121 7.65 -13.16 13.05
C ARG A 121 8.50 -14.08 12.18
N ARG A 122 8.11 -14.27 10.91
CA ARG A 122 8.89 -15.08 9.97
C ARG A 122 10.29 -14.52 9.76
N ASN A 123 10.41 -13.21 9.54
CA ASN A 123 11.71 -12.57 9.35
C ASN A 123 12.57 -12.68 10.61
N GLU A 124 12.01 -12.47 11.80
CA GLU A 124 12.71 -12.64 13.07
C GLU A 124 13.22 -14.08 13.26
N GLU A 125 12.40 -15.08 12.94
CA GLU A 125 12.81 -16.48 13.01
C GLU A 125 13.89 -16.84 11.97
N VAL A 126 13.80 -16.29 10.75
CA VAL A 126 14.84 -16.47 9.72
C VAL A 126 16.16 -15.84 10.16
N GLU A 127 16.14 -14.63 10.71
CA GLU A 127 17.35 -13.96 11.22
C GLU A 127 17.98 -14.72 12.39
N LYS A 128 17.16 -15.18 13.35
CA LYS A 128 17.64 -16.03 14.46
C LYS A 128 18.28 -17.31 13.94
N PHE A 129 17.63 -17.98 12.98
CA PHE A 129 18.13 -19.23 12.41
C PHE A 129 19.43 -19.00 11.63
N ASN A 130 19.52 -17.96 10.80
CA ASN A 130 20.74 -17.62 10.06
C ASN A 130 21.91 -17.32 11.01
N ARG A 131 21.64 -16.61 12.12
CA ARG A 131 22.65 -16.39 13.16
C ARG A 131 23.10 -17.69 13.80
N LEU A 132 22.17 -18.60 14.11
CA LEU A 132 22.50 -19.91 14.66
C LEU A 132 23.38 -20.73 13.70
N VAL A 133 23.01 -20.78 12.41
CA VAL A 133 23.80 -21.46 11.38
C VAL A 133 25.20 -20.89 11.31
N LYS A 134 25.34 -19.56 11.22
CA LYS A 134 26.64 -18.89 11.18
C LYS A 134 27.50 -19.22 12.40
N LEU A 135 26.92 -19.22 13.59
CA LEU A 135 27.64 -19.60 14.82
C LEU A 135 28.03 -21.08 14.80
N SER A 136 27.17 -21.97 14.32
CA SER A 136 27.51 -23.39 14.21
C SER A 136 28.65 -23.66 13.21
N GLU A 137 28.66 -22.98 12.06
CA GLU A 137 29.74 -23.07 11.08
C GLU A 137 31.06 -22.50 11.64
N GLN A 138 30.98 -21.43 12.42
CA GLN A 138 32.16 -20.86 13.09
C GLN A 138 32.72 -21.83 14.13
N TYR A 139 31.86 -22.48 14.92
CA TYR A 139 32.24 -23.50 15.88
C TYR A 139 32.87 -24.73 15.22
N ASP A 140 32.30 -25.21 14.11
CA ASP A 140 32.86 -26.34 13.35
C ASP A 140 34.27 -26.04 12.83
N LYS A 141 34.49 -24.81 12.32
CA LYS A 141 35.85 -24.35 11.94
C LYS A 141 36.81 -24.34 13.13
N THR A 142 36.37 -23.90 14.30
CA THR A 142 37.19 -23.95 15.52
C THR A 142 37.56 -25.39 15.89
N LEU A 143 36.61 -26.33 15.81
CA LEU A 143 36.89 -27.75 16.06
C LEU A 143 37.95 -28.27 15.09
N LEU A 144 37.85 -27.94 13.81
CA LEU A 144 38.82 -28.33 12.79
C LEU A 144 40.22 -27.75 13.06
N ILE A 145 40.29 -26.49 13.48
CA ILE A 145 41.55 -25.84 13.91
C ILE A 145 42.15 -26.59 15.11
N ARG A 146 41.36 -26.88 16.15
CA ARG A 146 41.82 -27.61 17.34
C ARG A 146 42.31 -29.02 17.01
N GLN A 147 41.59 -29.73 16.15
CA GLN A 147 42.00 -31.06 15.68
C GLN A 147 43.35 -31.00 14.94
N TYR A 148 43.56 -29.99 14.10
CA TYR A 148 44.83 -29.80 13.41
C TYR A 148 45.99 -29.48 14.37
N ILE A 149 45.77 -28.58 15.33
CA ILE A 149 46.77 -28.25 16.37
C ILE A 149 47.19 -29.51 17.13
N GLU A 150 46.21 -30.32 17.55
CA GLU A 150 46.48 -31.57 18.25
C GLU A 150 47.24 -32.57 17.37
N ALA A 151 46.87 -32.71 16.09
CA ALA A 151 47.61 -33.56 15.15
C ALA A 151 49.08 -33.12 14.97
N VAL A 152 49.33 -31.80 14.88
CA VAL A 152 50.69 -31.23 14.82
C VAL A 152 51.47 -31.54 16.10
N LYS A 153 50.85 -31.36 17.27
CA LYS A 153 51.44 -31.67 18.57
C LYS A 153 51.81 -33.14 18.69
N GLN A 154 50.90 -34.06 18.35
CA GLN A 154 51.13 -35.51 18.39
C GLN A 154 52.26 -35.92 17.43
N LYS A 155 52.30 -35.35 16.22
CA LYS A 155 53.40 -35.61 15.27
C LYS A 155 54.75 -35.13 15.82
N ALA A 156 54.80 -33.96 16.47
CA ALA A 156 56.02 -33.44 17.06
C ALA A 156 56.54 -34.31 18.21
N ILE A 157 55.63 -34.81 19.06
CA ILE A 157 55.95 -35.76 20.15
C ILE A 157 56.50 -37.06 19.58
N ASN A 158 55.79 -37.68 18.63
CA ASN A 158 56.18 -38.97 18.05
C ASN A 158 57.51 -38.94 17.29
N THR A 159 57.88 -37.78 16.73
CA THR A 159 59.15 -37.59 16.01
C THR A 159 60.27 -37.01 16.89
N ASN A 160 60.02 -36.85 18.19
CA ASN A 160 60.93 -36.23 19.16
C ASN A 160 61.45 -34.84 18.70
N SER A 161 60.61 -34.10 17.96
CA SER A 161 60.96 -32.83 17.33
C SER A 161 60.24 -31.65 17.98
N LEU A 162 59.82 -31.80 19.24
CA LEU A 162 59.13 -30.78 20.02
C LEU A 162 60.14 -29.75 20.53
N THR A 163 60.38 -28.72 19.73
CA THR A 163 61.22 -27.57 20.10
C THR A 163 60.41 -26.51 20.85
N PRO A 164 61.06 -25.62 21.63
CA PRO A 164 60.39 -24.49 22.29
C PRO A 164 59.57 -23.63 21.32
N GLU A 165 60.10 -23.36 20.12
CA GLU A 165 59.41 -22.59 19.07
C GLU A 165 58.10 -23.25 18.62
N LYS A 166 58.09 -24.59 18.47
CA LYS A 166 56.85 -25.31 18.12
C LYS A 166 55.85 -25.28 19.27
N GLN A 167 56.31 -25.32 20.52
CA GLN A 167 55.44 -25.22 21.69
C GLN A 167 54.79 -23.82 21.76
N GLU A 168 55.55 -22.77 21.46
CA GLU A 168 55.05 -21.40 21.39
C GLU A 168 54.01 -21.24 20.27
N TRP A 169 54.27 -21.82 19.08
CA TRP A 169 53.29 -21.85 18.00
C TRP A 169 52.00 -22.59 18.37
N ILE A 170 52.10 -23.72 19.08
CA ILE A 170 50.92 -24.46 19.57
C ILE A 170 50.10 -23.61 20.53
N ASN A 171 50.74 -22.89 21.45
CA ASN A 171 50.05 -22.02 22.40
C ASN A 171 49.35 -20.87 21.66
N TRP A 172 50.06 -20.19 20.76
CA TRP A 172 49.49 -19.15 19.90
C TRP A 172 48.30 -19.66 19.08
N ALA A 173 48.42 -20.85 18.47
CA ALA A 173 47.35 -21.41 17.65
C ALA A 173 46.10 -21.77 18.48
N ASN A 174 46.27 -22.25 19.71
CA ASN A 174 45.15 -22.48 20.63
C ASN A 174 44.48 -21.17 21.03
N ASP A 175 45.24 -20.12 21.32
CA ASP A 175 44.70 -18.80 21.62
C ASP A 175 43.88 -18.24 20.44
N LYS A 176 44.34 -18.44 19.19
CA LYS A 176 43.59 -18.08 17.98
C LYS A 176 42.33 -18.93 17.81
N ALA A 177 42.36 -20.21 18.15
CA ALA A 177 41.17 -21.06 18.12
C ALA A 177 40.12 -20.56 19.13
N ASP A 178 40.53 -20.19 20.35
CA ASP A 178 39.65 -19.66 21.39
C ASP A 178 39.09 -18.26 21.06
N TRP A 179 39.83 -17.45 20.28
CA TRP A 179 39.33 -16.18 19.74
C TRP A 179 38.22 -16.38 18.71
N VAL A 180 38.36 -17.36 17.82
CA VAL A 180 37.35 -17.66 16.79
C VAL A 180 36.19 -18.50 17.34
N ASP A 181 36.37 -19.21 18.45
CA ASP A 181 35.32 -20.04 19.06
C ASP A 181 34.12 -19.19 19.50
N PRO A 182 32.94 -19.36 18.87
CA PRO A 182 31.75 -18.57 19.20
C PRO A 182 31.22 -18.83 20.63
N LEU A 183 31.67 -19.90 21.30
CA LEU A 183 31.31 -20.21 22.70
C LEU A 183 32.27 -19.58 23.71
N ILE A 184 33.51 -19.30 23.32
CA ILE A 184 34.53 -18.71 24.21
C ILE A 184 34.65 -17.21 23.96
N ASN A 185 34.73 -16.79 22.68
CA ASN A 185 34.95 -15.41 22.26
C ASN A 185 36.09 -14.75 23.05
N LYS A 186 37.24 -15.43 23.15
CA LYS A 186 38.42 -14.86 23.79
C LYS A 186 38.83 -13.60 23.03
N THR A 187 39.22 -12.53 23.71
CA THR A 187 39.70 -11.31 23.03
C THR A 187 41.12 -11.51 22.51
N ASP A 188 41.39 -11.05 21.29
CA ASP A 188 42.72 -11.08 20.70
C ASP A 188 43.38 -9.70 20.73
N GLU A 189 44.49 -9.58 21.46
CA GLU A 189 45.15 -8.30 21.71
C GLU A 189 45.63 -7.59 20.42
N ILE A 190 45.87 -8.32 19.34
CA ILE A 190 46.39 -7.77 18.08
C ILE A 190 45.26 -7.56 17.06
N LEU A 191 44.36 -8.53 16.95
CA LEU A 191 43.30 -8.53 15.93
C LEU A 191 42.04 -7.77 16.35
N ASP A 192 41.79 -7.61 17.65
CA ASP A 192 40.68 -6.80 18.17
C ASP A 192 41.11 -5.35 18.48
N ALA A 193 42.40 -5.02 18.38
CA ALA A 193 42.91 -3.66 18.52
C ALA A 193 42.45 -2.79 17.33
N LYS A 194 41.83 -1.65 17.64
CA LYS A 194 41.39 -0.64 16.66
C LYS A 194 42.52 0.24 16.18
#